data_AF-A0A7C5Q4P8-F1
#
_entry.id   AF-A0A7C5Q4P8-F1
#
_cell.length_a   1.000
_cell.length_b   1.000
_cell.length_c   1.000
_cell.angle_alpha   90.00
_cell.angle_beta   90.00
_cell.angle_gamma   90.00
#
_symmetry.space_group_name_H-M   'P 1'
#
loop_
_entity.id
_entity.type
_entity.pdbx_description
1 polymer ?
#
loop_
_entity_poly.entity_id
_entity_poly.type
_entity_poly.pdbx_seq_one_letter_code
_entity_poly.pdbx_strand_id
1 'polypeptide(L)' 'MAKKGEAVIHVTLACSECGRHNYHTKRNKNNTRAKLALRKYCK' A
#
# COMPACT_ATOMS: atom_id res chain seq x y z
N MET A 1 -23.51 -3.28 10.86
CA MET A 1 -22.22 -3.15 11.57
C MET A 1 -21.11 -3.43 10.57
N ALA A 2 -20.18 -2.51 10.30
CA ALA A 2 -19.15 -2.71 9.28
C ALA A 2 -18.21 -3.86 9.70
N LYS A 3 -18.04 -4.87 8.83
CA LYS A 3 -17.13 -6.00 9.04
C LYS A 3 -15.72 -5.46 9.31
N LYS A 4 -15.20 -5.71 10.51
CA LYS A 4 -13.91 -5.19 11.04
C LYS A 4 -12.67 -5.60 10.21
N GLY A 5 -12.81 -6.42 9.17
CA GLY A 5 -11.72 -6.87 8.30
C GLY A 5 -11.70 -6.29 6.87
N GLU A 6 -12.79 -5.68 6.39
CA GLU A 6 -12.91 -5.33 4.95
C GLU A 6 -12.16 -4.05 4.57
N ALA A 7 -11.79 -3.24 5.57
CA ALA A 7 -11.11 -1.96 5.35
C ALA A 7 -9.61 -2.12 5.03
N VAL A 8 -9.00 -3.27 5.34
CA VAL A 8 -7.56 -3.51 5.13
C VAL A 8 -7.35 -4.25 3.82
N ILE A 9 -6.71 -3.58 2.86
CA ILE A 9 -6.42 -4.12 1.52
C ILE A 9 -4.92 -4.38 1.35
N HIS A 10 -4.58 -5.40 0.58
CA HIS A 10 -3.21 -5.62 0.12
C HIS A 10 -2.91 -4.67 -1.04
N VAL A 11 -1.78 -3.98 -0.97
CA VAL A 11 -1.30 -3.04 -1.99
C VAL A 11 0.15 -3.34 -2.32
N THR A 12 0.49 -3.21 -3.59
CA THR A 12 1.85 -3.36 -4.08
C THR A 12 2.45 -1.98 -4.31
N LEU A 13 3.66 -1.75 -3.79
CA LEU A 13 4.38 -0.49 -4.00
C LEU A 13 5.27 -0.64 -5.23
N ALA A 14 5.07 0.26 -6.17
CA ALA A 14 5.95 0.47 -7.30
C ALA A 14 6.98 1.55 -6.94
N CYS A 15 8.24 1.34 -7.30
CA CYS A 15 9.22 2.41 -7.24
C CYS A 15 8.99 3.42 -8.37
N SER A 16 9.10 4.70 -8.07
CA SER A 16 8.95 5.79 -9.04
C SER A 16 10.08 5.88 -10.06
N GLU A 17 11.27 5.36 -9.73
CA GLU A 17 12.46 5.45 -10.58
C GLU A 17 12.63 4.19 -11.43
N CYS A 18 12.59 3.02 -10.79
CA CYS A 18 12.87 1.73 -11.41
C CYS A 18 11.60 1.02 -11.92
N GLY A 19 10.39 1.47 -11.56
CA GLY A 19 9.11 0.84 -11.92
C GLY A 19 8.86 -0.54 -11.31
N ARG A 20 9.82 -1.07 -10.53
CA ARG A 20 9.75 -2.40 -9.94
C ARG A 20 8.75 -2.45 -8.80
N HIS A 21 8.00 -3.55 -8.75
CA HIS A 21 7.06 -3.89 -7.69
C HIS A 21 7.76 -4.71 -6.60
N ASN A 22 8.47 -4.03 -5.70
CA ASN A 22 9.36 -4.70 -4.75
C ASN A 22 8.68 -5.05 -3.41
N TYR A 23 7.54 -4.42 -3.09
CA TYR A 23 6.93 -4.55 -1.76
C TYR A 23 5.43 -4.77 -1.82
N HIS A 24 4.98 -5.82 -1.13
CA HIS A 24 3.57 -6.03 -0.80
C HIS A 24 3.32 -5.57 0.63
N THR A 25 2.40 -4.63 0.81
CA THR A 25 2.03 -4.10 2.12
C THR A 25 0.52 -4.09 2.28
N LYS A 26 0.05 -4.00 3.52
CA LYS A 26 -1.37 -3.82 3.82
C LYS A 26 -1.63 -2.34 4.08
N ARG A 27 -2.65 -1.79 3.45
CA ARG A 27 -3.12 -0.43 3.71
C ARG A 27 -4.57 -0.47 4.16
N ASN A 28 -4.89 0.31 5.18
CA ASN A 28 -6.27 0.52 5.59
C ASN A 28 -6.89 1.66 4.76
N LYS A 29 -7.91 1.36 3.95
CA LYS A 29 -8.61 2.31 3.08
C LYS A 29 -9.39 3.37 3.86
N ASN A 30 -9.82 3.06 5.09
CA ASN A 30 -10.59 3.98 5.93
C ASN A 30 -9.70 5.03 6.59
N ASN A 31 -8.53 4.63 7.11
CA ASN A 31 -7.60 5.54 7.78
C ASN A 31 -6.77 6.35 6.76
N THR A 32 -6.32 5.68 5.69
CA THR A 32 -5.52 6.29 4.64
C THR A 32 -6.28 6.19 3.34
N ARG A 33 -6.85 7.31 2.85
CA ARG A 33 -7.57 7.41 1.57
C ARG A 33 -6.66 7.75 0.37
N ALA A 34 -5.56 8.46 0.60
CA ALA A 34 -4.55 8.77 -0.43
C ALA A 34 -3.65 7.57 -0.78
N LYS A 35 -3.10 7.53 -2.00
CA LYS A 35 -2.14 6.49 -2.41
C LYS A 35 -0.95 6.45 -1.44
N LEU A 36 -0.50 5.25 -1.07
CA LEU A 36 0.59 5.06 -0.13
C LEU A 36 1.91 5.43 -0.83
N ALA A 37 2.56 6.52 -0.40
CA ALA A 37 3.86 6.93 -0.88
C ALA A 37 4.90 6.72 0.22
N LEU A 38 5.85 5.82 0.00
CA LEU A 38 6.87 5.47 0.97
C LEU A 38 8.24 5.49 0.30
N ARG A 39 9.23 6.11 0.97
CA ARG A 39 10.63 6.05 0.56
C ARG A 39 11.22 4.75 1.11
N LYS A 40 11.14 3.69 0.30
CA LYS A 40 11.72 2.37 0.58
C LYS A 40 12.88 2.12 -0.37
N TYR A 41 13.79 1.25 0.05
CA TYR A 41 14.93 0.82 -0.75
C TYR A 41 14.48 0.13 -2.06
N CYS A 42 14.91 0.60 -3.24
CA CYS A 42 14.81 -0.19 -4.49
C CYS A 42 16.10 -1.01 -4.62
N LYS A 43 15.97 -2.33 -4.72
CA LYS A 43 17.07 -3.25 -5.07
C LYS A 43 17.14 -3.39 -6.59
#